data_AF-A0A496VI74-F1
#
_entry.id   AF-A0A496VI74-F1
#
_cell.length_a   1.000
_cell.length_b   1.000
_cell.length_c   1.000
_cell.angle_alpha   90.00
_cell.angle_beta   90.00
_cell.angle_gamma   90.00
#
_symmetry.space_group_name_H-M   'P 1'
#
loop_
_entity.id
_entity.type
_entity.pdbx_description
1 polymer ?
#
loop_
_entity_poly.entity_id
_entity_poly.type
_entity_poly.pdbx_seq_one_letter_code
_entity_poly.pdbx_strand_id
1 'polypeptide(L)' 'KDKKEYTTYEIAFRGNTVVDISPRNESPNVYPIYLRDHMKKDKAPMKTKTRFVSDKTILNW' A
#
# COMPACT_ATOMS: atom_id res chain seq x y z
N LYS A 1 10.32 27.02 29.40
CA LYS A 1 9.18 27.06 28.45
C LYS A 1 9.55 26.13 27.30
N ASP A 2 9.05 24.90 27.30
CA ASP A 2 9.32 23.93 26.25
C ASP A 2 8.68 24.41 24.94
N LYS A 3 9.52 24.55 23.91
CA LYS A 3 9.10 24.95 22.57
C LYS A 3 8.51 23.69 21.92
N LYS A 4 7.18 23.62 21.78
CA LYS A 4 6.55 22.55 21.00
C LYS A 4 6.93 22.74 19.53
N GLU A 5 7.74 21.81 19.03
CA GLU A 5 8.10 21.74 17.62
C GLU A 5 6.95 21.06 16.86
N TYR A 6 6.44 21.75 15.85
CA TYR A 6 5.37 21.23 15.00
C TYR A 6 5.97 20.75 13.69
N THR A 7 5.76 19.48 13.36
CA THR A 7 6.13 18.95 12.05
C THR A 7 4.97 19.18 11.07
N THR A 8 5.27 19.78 9.92
CA THR A 8 4.30 19.89 8.83
C THR A 8 4.34 18.61 8.01
N TYR A 9 3.17 18.05 7.70
CA TYR A 9 3.02 16.87 6.86
C TYR A 9 2.21 17.19 5.62
N GLU A 10 2.66 16.69 4.48
CA GLU A 10 1.92 16.69 3.22
C GLU A 10 1.24 15.33 3.04
N ILE A 11 -0.06 15.34 2.76
CA ILE A 11 -0.86 14.11 2.60
C ILE A 11 -1.44 14.08 1.20
N ALA A 12 -1.16 13.02 0.46
CA ALA A 12 -1.71 12.79 -0.87
C ALA A 12 -2.95 11.88 -0.78
N PHE A 13 -4.06 12.31 -1.39
CA PHE A 13 -5.32 11.58 -1.41
C PHE A 13 -5.72 11.15 -2.83
N ARG A 14 -6.39 10.01 -2.92
CA ARG A 14 -7.18 9.59 -4.08
C ARG A 14 -8.59 9.27 -3.60
N GLY A 15 -9.53 10.19 -3.80
CA GLY A 15 -10.86 10.10 -3.18
C GLY A 15 -10.74 10.13 -1.66
N ASN A 16 -11.33 9.14 -0.98
CA ASN A 16 -11.27 9.00 0.49
C ASN A 16 -10.02 8.26 1.00
N THR A 17 -9.12 7.85 0.10
CA THR A 17 -7.98 6.98 0.45
C THR A 17 -6.69 7.79 0.50
N VAL A 18 -5.93 7.67 1.60
CA VAL A 18 -4.57 8.21 1.71
C VAL A 18 -3.60 7.34 0.90
N VAL A 19 -2.82 7.98 0.03
CA VAL A 19 -1.91 7.34 -0.92
C VAL A 19 -0.43 7.61 -0.63
N ASP A 20 -0.12 8.73 0.03
CA ASP A 20 1.23 9.02 0.52
C ASP A 20 1.20 10.06 1.65
N ILE A 21 2.26 10.07 2.47
CA ILE A 21 2.51 11.09 3.49
C ILE A 21 4.01 11.46 3.44
N SER A 22 4.31 12.75 3.47
CA SER A 22 5.68 13.29 3.53
C SER A 22 5.82 14.27 4.70
N PRO A 23 6.92 14.27 5.49
CA PRO A 23 8.04 13.33 5.43
C PRO A 23 7.64 11.93 5.90
N ARG A 24 8.33 10.92 5.36
CA ARG A 24 8.08 9.52 5.71
C ARG A 24 8.73 9.18 7.04
N ASN A 25 8.08 8.32 7.81
CA ASN A 25 8.66 7.75 9.02
C ASN A 25 9.46 6.50 8.63
N GLU A 26 10.78 6.54 8.81
CA GLU A 26 11.69 5.43 8.47
C GLU A 26 11.81 4.38 9.58
N SER A 27 11.06 4.53 10.69
CA SER A 27 11.10 3.57 11.79
C SER A 27 10.62 2.18 11.34
N PRO A 28 11.37 1.11 11.63
CA PRO A 28 11.00 -0.26 11.27
C PRO A 28 9.74 -0.76 11.97
N ASN A 29 9.29 -0.05 13.02
CA ASN A 29 8.08 -0.38 13.78
C ASN A 29 6.80 0.21 13.17
N VAL A 30 6.93 1.06 12.14
CA VAL A 30 5.78 1.72 11.51
C VAL A 30 5.38 0.93 10.28
N TYR A 31 4.15 0.40 10.29
CA TYR A 31 3.59 -0.21 9.10
C TYR A 31 3.10 0.88 8.15
N PRO A 32 3.66 1.02 6.94
CA PRO A 32 3.31 2.11 6.04
C PRO A 32 1.99 1.82 5.31
N ILE A 33 0.88 1.80 6.06
CA ILE A 33 -0.48 1.58 5.53
C ILE A 33 -0.88 2.59 4.46
N TYR A 34 -0.23 3.75 4.45
CA TYR A 34 -0.48 4.84 3.51
C TYR A 34 0.36 4.73 2.23
N LEU A 35 1.37 3.85 2.14
CA LEU A 35 2.29 3.77 0.99
C LEU A 35 1.66 2.97 -0.16
N ARG A 36 0.70 3.57 -0.85
CA ARG A 36 -0.07 2.93 -1.93
C ARG A 36 0.44 3.37 -3.31
N ASP A 37 1.69 3.08 -3.62
CA ASP A 37 2.32 3.56 -4.88
C ASP A 37 1.58 3.12 -6.15
N HIS A 38 0.92 1.96 -6.13
CA HIS A 38 0.10 1.50 -7.25
C HIS A 38 -1.14 2.40 -7.50
N MET A 39 -1.61 3.14 -6.48
CA MET A 39 -2.73 4.08 -6.61
C MET A 39 -2.32 5.46 -7.12
N LYS A 40 -1.01 5.76 -7.20
CA LYS A 40 -0.50 6.98 -7.85
C LYS A 40 -0.57 6.91 -9.37
N LYS A 41 -0.72 5.70 -9.92
CA LYS A 41 -0.81 5.46 -11.36
C LYS A 41 -2.27 5.53 -11.81
N ASP A 42 -2.48 5.96 -13.05
CA ASP A 42 -3.82 6.05 -13.63
C ASP A 42 -4.43 4.67 -13.92
N LYS A 43 -3.57 3.70 -14.26
CA LYS A 43 -3.99 2.33 -14.62
C LYS A 43 -3.71 1.34 -13.49
N ALA A 44 -4.71 0.52 -13.19
CA ALA A 44 -4.56 -0.57 -12.23
C ALA A 44 -3.58 -1.64 -12.75
N PRO A 45 -2.74 -2.22 -11.89
CA PRO A 45 -1.77 -3.23 -12.29
C PRO A 45 -2.47 -4.53 -12.69
N MET A 46 -2.41 -4.89 -13.97
CA MET A 46 -2.84 -6.22 -14.42
C MET A 46 -1.75 -7.25 -14.11
N LYS A 47 -2.14 -8.38 -13.54
CA LYS A 47 -1.24 -9.51 -13.26
C LYS A 47 -1.72 -10.74 -14.01
N THR A 48 -0.87 -11.30 -14.86
CA THR A 48 -1.11 -12.62 -15.45
C THR A 48 -0.82 -13.69 -14.41
N LYS A 49 -1.79 -14.58 -14.18
CA LYS A 49 -1.64 -15.72 -13.27
C LYS A 49 -1.91 -17.01 -14.01
N THR A 50 -1.07 -18.01 -13.80
CA THR A 50 -1.36 -19.38 -14.20
C THR A 50 -2.21 -20.03 -13.12
N ARG A 51 -3.38 -20.54 -13.50
CA ARG A 51 -4.20 -21.33 -12.59
C ARG A 51 -3.57 -22.72 -12.51
N PHE A 52 -3.30 -23.19 -11.30
CA PHE A 52 -2.97 -24.59 -11.11
C PHE A 52 -4.22 -25.43 -11.41
N VAL A 53 -4.09 -26.35 -12.35
CA VAL A 53 -5.07 -27.39 -12.66
C VAL A 53 -4.29 -28.69 -12.59
N SER A 54 -4.69 -29.61 -11.73
CA SER A 54 -4.06 -30.93 -11.68
C SER A 54 -4.46 -31.71 -12.93
N ASP A 55 -3.48 -32.32 -13.59
CA ASP A 55 -3.74 -33.19 -14.75
C ASP A 55 -4.58 -34.42 -14.38
N LYS A 56 -4.53 -34.81 -13.11
CA LYS A 56 -5.31 -35.93 -12.56
C LYS A 56 -6.54 -35.41 -11.84
N THR A 57 -7.67 -36.08 -12.05
CA THR A 57 -8.88 -35.88 -11.26
C THR A 57 -8.58 -36.28 -9.81
N ILE A 58 -8.62 -35.32 -8.90
CA ILE A 58 -8.53 -35.59 -7.46
C ILE A 58 -9.93 -36.01 -6.99
N LEU A 59 -10.12 -37.30 -6.79
CA LEU A 59 -11.31 -37.86 -6.15
C LEU A 59 -10.95 -38.20 -4.69
N ASN A 60 -11.91 -37.98 -3.78
CA ASN A 60 -11.79 -38.03 -2.32
C ASN A 60 -11.09 -36.78 -1.73
N TRP A 61 -11.92 -35.84 -1.31
CA TRP A 61 -11.54 -34.67 -0.51
C TRP A 61 -11.21 -35.06 0.93
#